data_AF-A0A945SHJ8-F1
#
_entry.id   AF-A0A945SHJ8-F1
#
_cell.length_a   1.000
_cell.length_b   1.000
_cell.length_c   1.000
_cell.angle_alpha   90.00
_cell.angle_beta   90.00
_cell.angle_gamma   90.00
#
_symmetry.space_group_name_H-M   'P 1'
#
loop_
_entity.id
_entity.type
_entity.pdbx_description
1 polymer ?
#
loop_
_entity_poly.entity_id
_entity_poly.type
_entity_poly.pdbx_seq_one_letter_code
_entity_poly.pdbx_strand_id
1 'polypeptide(L)'
;MKNTQAPSSMPIHKYRPYRESLGVDLPDRTWPSKTITQAPRWCAVDLRDGNQALIDPMSPERKRIMFDLLVRMGYKEIEVGFPSASQTDFDFVRSLIEENLIPEDVTIQVLTQAREHLIKRTYESL
;
A
#
# COMPACT_ATOMS: atom_id res chain seq x y z
N MET A 1 9.03 24.78 37.93
CA MET A 1 7.89 25.36 37.19
C MET A 1 6.61 24.70 37.69
N LYS A 2 5.54 25.46 37.98
CA LYS A 2 4.26 24.90 38.42
C LYS A 2 3.45 24.49 37.19
N ASN A 3 2.95 23.25 37.15
CA ASN A 3 2.01 22.83 36.10
C ASN A 3 0.64 23.49 36.36
N THR A 4 0.15 24.25 35.39
CA THR A 4 -1.12 25.00 35.46
C THR A 4 -2.19 24.46 34.50
N GLN A 5 -2.04 23.23 34.00
CA GLN A 5 -3.02 22.60 33.11
C GLN A 5 -4.30 22.18 33.85
N ALA A 6 -5.43 22.21 33.13
CA ALA A 6 -6.73 21.72 33.59
C ALA A 6 -7.32 20.70 32.59
N PRO A 7 -8.21 19.78 33.03
CA PRO A 7 -8.87 18.84 32.13
C PRO A 7 -9.74 19.54 31.07
N SER A 8 -9.79 18.99 29.86
CA SER A 8 -10.69 19.44 28.80
C SER A 8 -12.06 18.75 28.87
N SER A 9 -13.04 19.24 28.10
CA SER A 9 -14.36 18.63 27.92
C SER A 9 -14.39 17.50 26.88
N MET A 10 -13.23 17.05 26.38
CA MET A 10 -13.17 16.02 25.34
C MET A 10 -13.78 14.70 25.84
N PRO A 11 -14.52 13.96 24.99
CA PRO A 11 -15.16 12.70 25.37
C PRO A 11 -14.16 11.53 25.39
N ILE A 12 -13.14 11.61 26.25
CA ILE A 12 -12.02 10.65 26.28
C ILE A 12 -12.47 9.20 26.55
N HIS A 13 -13.62 9.00 27.21
CA HIS A 13 -14.20 7.69 27.50
C HIS A 13 -14.61 6.90 26.24
N LYS A 14 -14.72 7.56 25.07
CA LYS A 14 -14.94 6.90 23.78
C LYS A 14 -13.68 6.19 23.25
N TYR A 15 -12.52 6.49 23.83
CA TYR A 15 -11.23 5.97 23.41
C TYR A 15 -10.67 5.09 24.52
N ARG A 16 -10.20 3.90 24.16
CA ARG A 16 -9.54 2.98 25.10
C ARG A 16 -8.03 2.99 24.87
N PRO A 17 -7.21 2.91 25.92
CA PRO A 17 -5.78 2.68 25.79
C PRO A 17 -5.48 1.44 24.94
N TYR A 18 -4.48 1.52 24.07
CA TYR A 18 -4.07 0.42 23.19
C TYR A 18 -3.79 -0.89 23.95
N ARG A 19 -3.19 -0.80 25.15
CA ARG A 19 -2.88 -1.97 25.98
C ARG A 19 -4.12 -2.73 26.47
N GLU A 20 -5.27 -2.08 26.54
CA GLU A 20 -6.53 -2.74 26.92
C GLU A 20 -7.16 -3.48 25.74
N SER A 21 -6.90 -3.07 24.50
CA SER A 21 -7.39 -3.75 23.29
C SER A 21 -6.43 -4.81 22.79
N LEU A 22 -5.13 -4.53 22.77
CA LEU A 22 -4.06 -5.39 22.28
C LEU A 22 -2.80 -5.17 23.12
N GLY A 23 -2.52 -6.08 24.05
CA GLY A 23 -1.25 -6.11 24.77
C GLY A 23 -0.12 -6.66 23.89
N VAL A 24 0.97 -5.93 23.74
CA VAL A 24 2.19 -6.42 23.10
C VAL A 24 3.17 -6.82 24.20
N ASP A 25 3.42 -8.13 24.34
CA ASP A 25 4.45 -8.67 25.22
C ASP A 25 5.66 -9.12 24.41
N LEU A 26 6.74 -8.37 24.53
CA LEU A 26 8.02 -8.63 23.87
C LEU A 26 9.14 -8.07 24.75
N PRO A 27 9.48 -8.77 25.85
CA PRO A 27 10.42 -8.27 26.85
C PRO A 27 11.84 -8.21 26.30
N ASP A 28 12.23 -9.22 25.50
CA ASP A 28 13.58 -9.37 24.94
C ASP A 28 13.76 -8.67 23.59
N ARG A 29 13.05 -7.54 23.38
CA ARG A 29 13.09 -6.83 22.09
C ARG A 29 14.49 -6.28 21.81
N THR A 30 15.00 -6.54 20.62
CA THR A 30 16.36 -6.13 20.21
C THR A 30 16.39 -4.89 19.32
N TRP A 31 15.26 -4.46 18.76
CA TRP A 31 15.22 -3.33 17.84
C TRP A 31 15.72 -1.99 18.43
N PRO A 32 15.61 -1.68 19.75
CA PRO A 32 16.14 -0.43 20.28
C PRO A 32 17.66 -0.27 20.21
N SER A 33 18.41 -1.39 20.14
CA SER A 33 19.88 -1.37 20.05
C SER A 33 20.42 -1.57 18.64
N LYS A 34 19.54 -1.74 17.64
CA LYS A 34 19.93 -1.96 16.25
C LYS A 34 19.88 -0.66 15.45
N THR A 35 20.84 -0.48 14.56
CA THR A 35 20.87 0.61 13.57
C THR A 35 20.66 0.01 12.18
N ILE A 36 19.85 0.66 11.35
CA ILE A 36 19.61 0.26 9.96
C ILE A 36 20.89 0.53 9.16
N THR A 37 21.42 -0.49 8.48
CA THR A 37 22.67 -0.39 7.69
C THR A 37 22.49 -0.71 6.21
N GLN A 38 21.32 -1.20 5.82
CA GLN A 38 20.99 -1.59 4.45
C GLN A 38 19.57 -1.16 4.10
N ALA A 39 19.32 -0.87 2.83
CA ALA A 39 17.98 -0.60 2.34
C ALA A 39 17.12 -1.87 2.44
N PRO A 40 15.85 -1.77 2.85
CA PRO A 40 14.93 -2.88 2.74
C PRO A 40 14.55 -3.11 1.26
N ARG A 41 13.86 -4.22 1.02
CA ARG A 41 13.11 -4.40 -0.22
C ARG A 41 11.90 -3.45 -0.18
N TRP A 42 11.74 -2.66 -1.23
CA TRP A 42 10.66 -1.69 -1.34
C TRP A 42 9.55 -2.21 -2.25
N CYS A 43 8.30 -2.06 -1.79
CA CYS A 43 7.11 -2.23 -2.61
C CYS A 43 6.34 -0.91 -2.61
N ALA A 44 6.16 -0.32 -3.79
CA ALA A 44 5.42 0.91 -3.98
C ALA A 44 3.94 0.60 -4.28
N VAL A 45 3.01 1.22 -3.54
CA VAL A 45 1.57 0.93 -3.62
C VAL A 45 0.73 2.09 -4.14
N ASP A 46 1.39 3.09 -4.73
CA ASP A 46 0.82 4.36 -5.15
C ASP A 46 -0.31 4.19 -6.19
N LEU A 47 -0.18 3.23 -7.11
CA LEU A 47 -1.15 3.03 -8.20
C LEU A 47 -2.45 2.35 -7.76
N ARG A 48 -2.48 1.77 -6.56
CA ARG A 48 -3.67 1.11 -5.98
C ARG A 48 -4.07 1.74 -4.65
N ASP A 49 -3.29 1.55 -3.59
CA ASP A 49 -3.64 2.06 -2.25
C ASP A 49 -3.61 3.59 -2.20
N GLY A 50 -2.59 4.20 -2.82
CA GLY A 50 -2.52 5.65 -2.96
C GLY A 50 -3.65 6.20 -3.82
N ASN A 51 -3.89 5.58 -4.99
CA ASN A 51 -4.95 5.99 -5.91
C ASN A 51 -6.36 5.91 -5.28
N GLN A 52 -6.63 4.91 -4.43
CA GLN A 52 -7.91 4.74 -3.73
C GLN A 52 -8.19 5.86 -2.71
N ALA A 53 -7.15 6.54 -2.21
CA ALA A 53 -7.29 7.64 -1.26
C ALA A 53 -7.50 9.01 -1.94
N LEU A 54 -7.42 9.10 -3.26
CA LEU A 54 -7.61 10.36 -4.00
C LEU A 54 -9.09 10.72 -4.10
N ILE A 55 -9.39 12.02 -3.98
CA ILE A 55 -10.72 12.56 -4.29
C ILE A 55 -11.04 12.31 -5.78
N ASP A 56 -10.09 12.62 -6.65
CA ASP A 56 -10.16 12.38 -8.09
C ASP A 56 -9.15 11.29 -8.49
N PRO A 57 -9.63 10.05 -8.73
CA PRO A 57 -8.78 8.93 -9.12
C PRO A 57 -7.90 9.25 -10.34
N MET A 58 -6.74 8.61 -10.41
CA MET A 58 -5.83 8.73 -11.54
C MET A 58 -6.50 8.24 -12.82
N SER A 59 -6.39 9.04 -13.88
CA SER A 59 -6.66 8.59 -15.24
C SER A 59 -5.59 7.57 -15.68
N PRO A 60 -5.83 6.79 -16.75
CA PRO A 60 -4.82 5.87 -17.29
C PRO A 60 -3.46 6.53 -17.56
N GLU A 61 -3.46 7.78 -18.06
CA GLU A 61 -2.24 8.53 -18.34
C GLU A 61 -1.49 8.90 -17.06
N ARG A 62 -2.22 9.33 -16.02
CA ARG A 62 -1.63 9.64 -14.70
C ARG A 62 -1.05 8.38 -14.05
N LYS A 63 -1.74 7.25 -14.16
CA LYS A 63 -1.21 5.96 -13.70
C LYS A 63 0.06 5.58 -14.45
N ARG A 64 0.09 5.77 -15.77
CA ARG A 64 1.28 5.47 -16.56
C ARG A 64 2.48 6.33 -16.16
N ILE A 65 2.29 7.64 -16.00
CA ILE A 65 3.34 8.56 -15.55
C ILE A 65 3.89 8.13 -14.19
N MET A 66 3.02 7.72 -13.27
CA MET A 66 3.42 7.25 -11.94
C MET A 66 4.20 5.92 -12.02
N PHE A 67 3.73 4.95 -12.81
CA PHE A 67 4.44 3.70 -13.03
C PHE A 67 5.85 3.93 -13.60
N ASP A 68 5.96 4.75 -14.65
CA ASP A 68 7.25 5.07 -15.29
C ASP A 68 8.18 5.84 -14.33
N LEU A 69 7.62 6.67 -13.43
CA LEU A 69 8.39 7.33 -12.38
C LEU A 69 8.97 6.31 -11.39
N LEU A 70 8.14 5.40 -10.87
CA LEU A 70 8.57 4.38 -9.90
C LEU A 70 9.64 3.46 -10.49
N VAL A 71 9.45 3.04 -11.74
CA VAL A 71 10.46 2.26 -12.48
C VAL A 71 11.78 3.02 -12.58
N ARG A 72 11.75 4.30 -13.01
CA ARG A 72 12.96 5.13 -13.13
C ARG A 72 13.66 5.38 -11.79
N MET A 73 12.92 5.44 -10.69
CA MET A 73 13.47 5.56 -9.34
C MET A 73 14.13 4.26 -8.85
N GLY A 74 13.84 3.11 -9.48
CA GLY A 74 14.44 1.82 -9.17
C GLY A 74 13.59 0.92 -8.28
N TYR A 75 12.29 1.19 -8.12
CA TYR A 75 11.40 0.24 -7.44
C TYR A 75 11.27 -1.06 -8.25
N LYS A 76 11.30 -2.20 -7.55
CA LYS A 76 11.25 -3.54 -8.15
C LYS A 76 9.97 -4.30 -7.82
N GLU A 77 9.22 -3.85 -6.82
CA GLU A 77 7.87 -4.35 -6.52
C GLU A 77 6.92 -3.15 -6.59
N ILE A 78 5.91 -3.23 -7.45
CA ILE A 78 4.95 -2.15 -7.69
C ILE A 78 3.53 -2.73 -7.71
N GLU A 79 2.67 -2.29 -6.80
CA GLU A 79 1.25 -2.66 -6.79
C GLU A 79 0.48 -1.82 -7.81
N VAL A 80 -0.07 -2.46 -8.84
CA VAL A 80 -0.62 -1.80 -10.04
C VAL A 80 -2.15 -1.75 -10.07
N GLY A 81 -2.85 -2.47 -9.18
CA GLY A 81 -4.31 -2.39 -9.11
C GLY A 81 -5.01 -3.48 -8.29
N PHE A 82 -6.33 -3.36 -8.22
CA PHE A 82 -7.26 -4.36 -7.70
C PHE A 82 -8.20 -4.83 -8.85
N PRO A 83 -7.66 -5.60 -9.82
CA PRO A 83 -8.29 -5.82 -11.13
C PRO A 83 -9.61 -6.60 -11.07
N SER A 84 -9.83 -7.39 -10.02
CA SER A 84 -11.11 -8.10 -9.85
C SER A 84 -12.25 -7.21 -9.38
N ALA A 85 -11.95 -6.04 -8.80
CA ALA A 85 -12.94 -5.11 -8.24
C ALA A 85 -13.10 -3.82 -9.06
N SER A 86 -12.15 -3.52 -9.97
CA SER A 86 -12.16 -2.32 -10.80
C SER A 86 -11.79 -2.68 -12.25
N GLN A 87 -12.67 -2.33 -13.19
CA GLN A 87 -12.39 -2.54 -14.62
C GLN A 87 -11.23 -1.66 -15.11
N THR A 88 -11.12 -0.42 -14.62
CA THR A 88 -10.00 0.45 -15.00
C THR A 88 -8.66 -0.04 -14.45
N ASP A 89 -8.66 -0.74 -13.32
CA ASP A 89 -7.45 -1.44 -12.83
C ASP A 89 -7.14 -2.66 -13.69
N PHE A 90 -8.17 -3.44 -14.06
CA PHE A 90 -8.02 -4.58 -14.97
C PHE A 90 -7.39 -4.14 -16.30
N ASP A 91 -7.94 -3.10 -16.93
CA ASP A 91 -7.48 -2.58 -18.22
C ASP A 91 -6.05 -2.03 -18.12
N PHE A 92 -5.70 -1.38 -17.01
CA PHE A 92 -4.35 -0.89 -16.76
C PHE A 92 -3.34 -2.03 -16.57
N VAL A 93 -3.70 -3.10 -15.87
CA VAL A 93 -2.84 -4.29 -15.76
C VAL A 93 -2.62 -4.91 -17.14
N ARG A 94 -3.69 -5.05 -17.94
CA ARG A 94 -3.59 -5.59 -19.30
C ARG A 94 -2.70 -4.73 -20.19
N SER A 95 -2.84 -3.41 -20.17
CA SER A 95 -2.00 -2.54 -20.99
C SER A 95 -0.52 -2.66 -20.63
N LEU A 96 -0.17 -2.73 -19.34
CA LEU A 96 1.22 -2.97 -18.91
C LEU A 96 1.83 -4.25 -19.48
N ILE A 97 1.03 -5.33 -19.54
CA ILE A 97 1.46 -6.64 -20.02
C ILE A 97 1.50 -6.70 -21.55
N GLU A 98 0.41 -6.30 -22.20
CA GLU A 98 0.22 -6.43 -23.65
C GLU A 98 1.15 -5.49 -24.43
N GLU A 99 1.42 -4.31 -23.90
CA GLU A 99 2.39 -3.37 -24.49
C GLU A 99 3.84 -3.65 -24.02
N ASN A 100 4.07 -4.72 -23.24
CA ASN A 100 5.38 -5.13 -22.72
C ASN A 100 6.15 -4.01 -22.00
N LEU A 101 5.47 -3.36 -21.07
CA LEU A 101 5.94 -2.15 -20.38
C LEU A 101 6.61 -2.43 -19.04
N ILE A 102 6.47 -3.67 -18.55
CA ILE A 102 7.05 -4.12 -17.29
C ILE A 102 8.51 -4.50 -17.56
N PRO A 103 9.50 -3.82 -16.97
CA PRO A 103 10.90 -4.22 -17.10
C PRO A 103 11.14 -5.63 -16.52
N GLU A 104 12.13 -6.35 -17.04
CA GLU A 104 12.42 -7.73 -16.63
C GLU A 104 12.73 -7.88 -15.13
N ASP A 105 13.23 -6.82 -14.48
CA ASP A 105 13.59 -6.81 -13.07
C ASP A 105 12.48 -6.24 -12.16
N VAL A 106 11.30 -5.96 -12.69
CA VAL A 106 10.14 -5.44 -11.96
C VAL A 106 9.06 -6.52 -11.85
N THR A 107 8.60 -6.75 -10.62
CA THR A 107 7.45 -7.60 -10.30
C THR A 107 6.23 -6.72 -10.01
N ILE A 108 5.18 -6.87 -10.80
CA ILE A 108 3.90 -6.23 -10.52
C ILE A 108 3.14 -7.00 -9.41
N GLN A 109 2.46 -6.26 -8.54
CA GLN A 109 1.58 -6.79 -7.51
C GLN A 109 0.13 -6.40 -7.81
N VAL A 110 -0.80 -7.35 -7.65
CA VAL A 110 -2.24 -7.10 -7.75
C VAL A 110 -2.92 -7.52 -6.45
N LEU A 111 -3.85 -6.70 -5.97
CA LEU A 111 -4.64 -7.03 -4.78
C LEU A 111 -5.85 -7.88 -5.16
N THR A 112 -6.23 -8.81 -4.29
CA THR A 112 -7.52 -9.51 -4.40
C THR A 112 -8.13 -9.82 -3.04
N GLN A 113 -9.47 -9.91 -2.99
CA GLN A 113 -10.18 -10.45 -1.83
C GLN A 113 -10.19 -11.98 -1.88
N ALA A 114 -10.30 -12.63 -0.72
CA ALA A 114 -10.30 -14.09 -0.58
C ALA A 114 -11.65 -14.74 -1.02
N ARG A 115 -12.17 -14.38 -2.20
CA ARG A 115 -13.35 -15.00 -2.83
C ARG A 115 -12.92 -15.64 -4.15
N GLU A 116 -13.33 -16.89 -4.38
CA GLU A 116 -12.84 -17.70 -5.51
C GLU A 116 -12.98 -17.01 -6.88
N HIS A 117 -14.14 -16.43 -7.19
CA HIS A 117 -14.36 -15.75 -8.47
C HIS A 117 -13.50 -14.48 -8.64
N LEU A 118 -13.15 -13.79 -7.55
CA LEU A 118 -12.27 -12.63 -7.60
C LEU A 118 -10.82 -13.06 -7.80
N ILE A 119 -10.40 -14.16 -7.18
CA ILE A 119 -9.09 -14.75 -7.41
C ILE A 119 -8.95 -15.15 -8.88
N LYS A 120 -9.93 -15.88 -9.45
CA LYS A 120 -9.94 -16.24 -10.87
C LYS A 120 -9.80 -15.02 -11.78
N ARG A 121 -10.61 -13.99 -11.55
CA ARG A 121 -10.55 -12.73 -12.31
C ARG A 121 -9.22 -11.99 -12.15
N THR A 122 -8.58 -12.10 -11.00
CA THR A 122 -7.25 -11.51 -10.77
C THR A 122 -6.20 -12.24 -11.61
N TYR A 123 -6.25 -13.57 -11.67
CA TYR A 123 -5.38 -14.35 -12.56
C TYR A 123 -5.65 -14.06 -14.04
N GLU A 124 -6.90 -13.83 -14.44
CA GLU A 124 -7.25 -13.44 -15.82
C GLU A 124 -6.65 -12.09 -16.24
N SER A 125 -6.32 -11.23 -15.27
CA SER A 125 -5.66 -9.94 -15.57
C SER A 125 -4.16 -10.07 -15.82
N LEU A 126 -3.53 -11.10 -15.27
CA LEU A 126 -2.07 -11.35 -15.40
C LEU A 126 -1.74 -12.10 -16.70
#